data_AF-A0A3B1ATH3-F1
#
_entry.id   AF-A0A3B1ATH3-F1
#
_cell.length_a   1.000
_cell.length_b   1.000
_cell.length_c   1.000
_cell.angle_alpha   90.00
_cell.angle_beta   90.00
_cell.angle_gamma   90.00
#
_symmetry.space_group_name_H-M   'P 1'
#
loop_
_entity.id
_entity.type
_entity.pdbx_description
1 polymer ?
#
loop_
_entity_poly.entity_id
_entity_poly.type
_entity_poly.pdbx_seq_one_letter_code
_entity_poly.pdbx_strand_id
1 'polypeptide(L)'
;MRMDPGKPLEVSLHWDADDIQPVGKLAYRDRICYLQYDESFLAAGIELSPVHHKTGAGLQKPYDANIFEGLHGIFSDSLPDGWGRLLVDRRARQLGLEPATLTPLDRLVCVGNDAIGALSYSPVTNVWENTGDTLDLGKLATDARLVLEGDVSEIISALGHAGG
;
A
#
# COMPACT_ATOMS: atom_id res chain seq x y z
N MET A 1 10.53 -5.04 -1.37
CA MET A 1 9.61 -4.33 -2.29
C MET A 1 8.76 -5.33 -3.05
N ARG A 2 9.36 -6.39 -3.58
CA ARG A 2 8.61 -7.49 -4.20
C ARG A 2 8.19 -8.53 -3.15
N MET A 3 6.94 -8.97 -3.23
CA MET A 3 6.42 -10.08 -2.46
C MET A 3 6.98 -11.42 -2.93
N ASP A 4 7.16 -12.34 -1.99
CA ASP A 4 7.52 -13.72 -2.33
C ASP A 4 6.37 -14.38 -3.12
N PRO A 5 6.67 -15.05 -4.24
CA PRO A 5 5.65 -15.74 -5.02
C PRO A 5 4.83 -16.72 -4.18
N GLY A 6 3.51 -16.64 -4.29
CA GLY A 6 2.59 -17.55 -3.59
C GLY A 6 2.38 -17.25 -2.10
N LYS A 7 3.06 -16.25 -1.52
CA LYS A 7 2.71 -15.77 -0.18
C LYS A 7 1.54 -14.78 -0.27
N PRO A 8 0.48 -14.97 0.53
CA PRO A 8 -0.59 -13.98 0.61
C PRO A 8 -0.13 -12.73 1.37
N LEU A 9 -0.77 -11.61 1.07
CA LEU A 9 -0.69 -10.37 1.84
C LEU A 9 -1.80 -10.38 2.88
N GLU A 10 -1.45 -10.26 4.14
CA GLU A 10 -2.41 -10.17 5.25
C GLU A 10 -2.95 -8.75 5.35
N VAL A 11 -4.25 -8.64 5.63
CA VAL A 11 -4.96 -7.37 5.80
C VAL A 11 -5.61 -7.35 7.17
N SER A 12 -5.50 -6.22 7.86
CA SER A 12 -6.12 -5.97 9.17
C SER A 12 -6.72 -4.57 9.23
N LEU A 13 -7.65 -4.36 10.17
CA LEU A 13 -8.07 -3.04 10.63
C LEU A 13 -7.38 -2.73 11.95
N HIS A 14 -6.74 -1.57 12.05
CA HIS A 14 -6.10 -1.05 13.25
C HIS A 14 -6.92 0.16 13.71
N TRP A 15 -7.76 -0.04 14.73
CA TRP A 15 -8.58 1.05 15.30
C TRP A 15 -7.78 1.91 16.26
N ASP A 16 -6.87 1.29 16.99
CA ASP A 16 -5.81 1.90 17.78
C ASP A 16 -4.56 0.99 17.78
N ALA A 17 -3.58 1.29 18.63
CA ALA A 17 -2.31 0.54 18.67
C ALA A 17 -2.47 -0.92 19.16
N ASP A 18 -3.49 -1.21 19.97
CA ASP A 18 -3.71 -2.50 20.61
C ASP A 18 -4.97 -3.22 20.06
N ASP A 19 -5.86 -2.49 19.38
CA ASP A 19 -7.09 -3.01 18.75
C ASP A 19 -6.86 -3.28 17.25
N ILE A 20 -6.37 -4.50 16.99
CA ILE A 20 -6.13 -5.02 15.66
C ILE A 20 -7.13 -6.14 15.36
N GLN A 21 -7.99 -5.89 14.38
CA GLN A 21 -8.95 -6.86 13.87
C GLN A 21 -8.45 -7.42 12.52
N PRO A 22 -8.08 -8.71 12.43
CA PRO A 22 -7.77 -9.35 11.16
C PRO A 22 -8.95 -9.25 10.21
N VAL A 23 -8.69 -8.87 8.95
CA VAL A 23 -9.69 -8.81 7.89
C VAL A 23 -9.63 -10.08 7.05
N GLY A 24 -8.43 -10.45 6.59
CA GLY A 24 -8.26 -11.54 5.65
C GLY A 24 -6.93 -11.52 4.93
N LYS A 25 -6.89 -12.22 3.81
CA LYS A 25 -5.69 -12.47 3.01
C LYS A 25 -5.95 -12.17 1.54
N LEU A 26 -5.00 -11.48 0.91
CA LEU A 26 -4.98 -11.17 -0.51
C LEU A 26 -3.94 -12.02 -1.22
N ALA A 27 -4.30 -12.54 -2.40
CA ALA A 27 -3.37 -13.26 -3.27
C ALA A 27 -3.53 -12.78 -4.71
N TYR A 28 -2.44 -12.47 -5.39
CA TYR A 28 -2.48 -11.95 -6.75
C TYR A 28 -1.98 -12.97 -7.76
N ARG A 29 -2.80 -13.27 -8.76
CA ARG A 29 -2.46 -14.22 -9.83
C ARG A 29 -3.21 -13.87 -11.11
N ASP A 30 -2.52 -13.96 -12.25
CA ASP A 30 -3.11 -13.77 -13.58
C ASP A 30 -3.90 -12.45 -13.71
N ARG A 31 -3.37 -11.38 -13.10
CA ARG A 31 -3.97 -10.04 -12.98
C ARG A 31 -5.26 -9.97 -12.15
N ILE A 32 -5.50 -10.94 -11.28
CA ILE A 32 -6.67 -10.99 -10.40
C ILE A 32 -6.20 -11.06 -8.94
N CYS A 33 -6.73 -10.18 -8.10
CA CYS A 33 -6.53 -10.22 -6.66
C CYS A 33 -7.67 -10.97 -5.97
N TYR A 34 -7.34 -12.13 -5.43
CA TYR A 34 -8.28 -12.93 -4.67
C TYR A 34 -8.25 -12.50 -3.21
N LEU A 35 -9.42 -12.36 -2.59
CA LEU A 35 -9.59 -12.10 -1.17
C LEU A 35 -10.18 -13.33 -0.49
N GLN A 36 -9.61 -13.71 0.64
CA GLN A 36 -10.23 -14.63 1.58
C GLN A 36 -10.36 -13.94 2.93
N TYR A 37 -11.59 -13.76 3.40
CA TYR A 37 -11.85 -13.19 4.71
C TYR A 37 -11.40 -14.14 5.83
N ASP A 38 -10.97 -13.56 6.94
CA ASP A 38 -10.74 -14.27 8.18
C ASP A 38 -12.08 -14.69 8.82
N GLU A 39 -12.13 -15.87 9.44
CA GLU A 39 -13.34 -16.37 10.07
C GLU A 39 -13.80 -15.49 11.23
N SER A 40 -12.87 -14.88 11.97
CA SER A 40 -13.19 -13.94 13.05
C SER A 40 -13.83 -12.66 12.52
N PHE A 41 -13.37 -12.17 11.35
CA PHE A 41 -13.94 -11.00 10.69
C PHE A 41 -15.37 -11.25 10.20
N LEU A 42 -15.60 -12.44 9.61
CA LEU A 42 -16.93 -12.87 9.19
C LEU A 42 -17.89 -12.96 10.38
N ALA A 43 -17.43 -13.49 11.51
CA ALA A 43 -18.22 -13.61 12.73
C ALA A 43 -18.55 -12.25 13.36
N ALA A 44 -17.69 -11.25 13.19
CA ALA A 44 -17.93 -9.89 13.66
C ALA A 44 -19.05 -9.16 12.89
N GLY A 45 -19.43 -9.66 11.70
CA GLY A 45 -20.51 -9.07 10.90
C GLY A 45 -20.20 -7.69 10.33
N ILE A 46 -18.92 -7.34 10.21
CA ILE A 46 -18.45 -6.06 9.67
C ILE A 46 -18.50 -6.12 8.13
N GLU A 47 -19.08 -5.10 7.52
CA GLU A 47 -19.13 -4.91 6.07
C GLU A 47 -18.12 -3.81 5.68
N LEU A 48 -17.02 -4.19 5.03
CA LEU A 48 -15.99 -3.24 4.61
C LEU A 48 -16.48 -2.29 3.50
N SER A 49 -17.27 -2.80 2.56
CA SER A 49 -17.84 -2.01 1.47
C SER A 49 -19.28 -2.48 1.20
N PRO A 50 -20.25 -2.09 2.04
CA PRO A 50 -21.60 -2.66 2.03
C PRO A 50 -22.37 -2.49 0.71
N VAL A 51 -21.92 -1.59 -0.17
CA VAL A 51 -22.53 -1.34 -1.48
C VAL A 51 -21.90 -2.19 -2.59
N HIS A 52 -20.58 -2.28 -2.63
CA HIS A 52 -19.85 -2.86 -3.77
C HIS A 52 -19.21 -4.22 -3.47
N HIS A 53 -19.09 -4.60 -2.20
CA HIS A 53 -18.45 -5.83 -1.80
C HIS A 53 -18.96 -6.33 -0.43
N LYS A 54 -19.90 -7.28 -0.49
CA LYS A 54 -20.42 -7.94 0.71
C LYS A 54 -19.41 -8.94 1.26
N THR A 55 -19.12 -8.82 2.55
CA THR A 55 -18.27 -9.75 3.27
C THR A 55 -18.86 -11.17 3.16
N GLY A 56 -18.05 -12.15 2.77
CA GLY A 56 -18.54 -13.51 2.58
C GLY A 56 -17.45 -14.57 2.66
N ALA A 57 -17.85 -15.79 3.01
CA ALA A 57 -16.93 -16.91 3.13
C ALA A 57 -16.38 -17.36 1.76
N GLY A 58 -15.21 -18.00 1.81
CA GLY A 58 -14.54 -18.55 0.64
C GLY A 58 -13.65 -17.54 -0.09
N LEU A 59 -13.15 -17.97 -1.26
CA LEU A 59 -12.24 -17.16 -2.06
C LEU A 59 -13.03 -16.27 -3.03
N GLN A 60 -12.87 -14.96 -2.89
CA GLN A 60 -13.60 -13.96 -3.65
C GLN A 60 -12.72 -13.25 -4.67
N LYS A 61 -13.26 -13.05 -5.86
CA LYS A 61 -12.67 -12.22 -6.92
C LYS A 61 -13.21 -10.79 -6.85
N PRO A 62 -12.49 -9.79 -7.36
CA PRO A 62 -13.05 -8.45 -7.52
C PRO A 62 -14.28 -8.50 -8.43
N TYR A 63 -15.17 -7.52 -8.30
CA TYR A 63 -16.36 -7.41 -9.14
C TYR A 63 -16.02 -7.33 -10.63
N ASP A 64 -14.97 -6.58 -10.99
CA ASP A 64 -14.38 -6.53 -12.33
C ASP A 64 -12.85 -6.53 -12.19
N ALA A 65 -12.18 -7.49 -12.83
CA ALA A 65 -10.72 -7.62 -12.79
C ALA A 65 -9.99 -6.71 -13.79
N ASN A 66 -10.71 -6.06 -14.72
CA ASN A 66 -10.12 -5.16 -15.71
C ASN A 66 -9.88 -3.75 -15.15
N ILE A 67 -10.45 -3.44 -13.99
CA ILE A 67 -10.29 -2.18 -13.27
C ILE A 67 -9.38 -2.38 -12.04
N PHE A 68 -8.89 -1.26 -11.49
CA PHE A 68 -8.08 -1.25 -10.25
C PHE A 68 -6.90 -2.24 -10.23
N GLU A 69 -6.29 -2.51 -11.39
CA GLU A 69 -5.19 -3.47 -11.53
C GLU A 69 -5.55 -4.91 -11.06
N GLY A 70 -6.84 -5.24 -11.01
CA GLY A 70 -7.37 -6.51 -10.52
C GLY A 70 -7.61 -6.56 -9.02
N LEU A 71 -7.47 -5.45 -8.28
CA LEU A 71 -7.82 -5.33 -6.87
C LEU A 71 -9.33 -5.20 -6.65
N HIS A 72 -9.77 -5.54 -5.43
CA HIS A 72 -11.06 -5.05 -4.94
C HIS A 72 -10.94 -3.55 -4.67
N GLY A 73 -11.96 -2.77 -5.02
CA GLY A 73 -11.91 -1.30 -4.96
C GLY A 73 -11.44 -0.76 -3.61
N ILE A 74 -11.88 -1.36 -2.50
CA ILE A 74 -11.49 -0.94 -1.16
C ILE A 74 -9.97 -1.00 -0.90
N PHE A 75 -9.27 -1.99 -1.45
CA PHE A 75 -7.81 -2.07 -1.31
C PHE A 75 -7.10 -1.21 -2.36
N SER A 76 -7.76 -0.89 -3.47
CA SER A 76 -7.24 0.04 -4.47
C SER A 76 -7.10 1.45 -3.91
N ASP A 77 -8.01 1.87 -3.03
CA ASP A 77 -7.98 3.20 -2.41
C ASP A 77 -6.77 3.39 -1.48
N SER A 78 -6.15 2.30 -1.03
CA SER A 78 -4.89 2.33 -0.27
C SER A 78 -3.65 2.43 -1.15
N LEU A 79 -3.75 2.27 -2.47
CA LEU A 79 -2.58 2.37 -3.33
C LEU A 79 -2.02 3.80 -3.34
N PRO A 80 -0.69 3.96 -3.44
CA PRO A 80 -0.09 5.27 -3.64
C PRO A 80 -0.68 5.94 -4.88
N ASP A 81 -1.12 7.20 -4.72
CA ASP A 81 -1.73 8.02 -5.76
C ASP A 81 -0.68 8.60 -6.72
N GLY A 82 -1.04 9.57 -7.59
CA GLY A 82 -0.12 10.11 -8.60
C GLY A 82 1.30 10.42 -8.11
N TRP A 83 1.43 11.09 -6.96
CA TRP A 83 2.75 11.43 -6.41
C TRP A 83 3.39 10.26 -5.67
N GLY A 84 2.64 9.58 -4.79
CA GLY A 84 3.17 8.42 -4.06
C GLY A 84 3.63 7.31 -5.02
N ARG A 85 2.88 7.09 -6.10
CA ARG A 85 3.20 6.15 -7.18
C ARG A 85 4.51 6.50 -7.86
N LEU A 86 4.73 7.78 -8.16
CA LEU A 86 5.99 8.25 -8.74
C LEU A 86 7.17 8.01 -7.79
N LEU A 87 7.02 8.28 -6.50
CA LEU A 87 8.06 8.05 -5.50
C LEU A 87 8.40 6.56 -5.38
N VAL A 88 7.38 5.71 -5.26
CA VAL A 88 7.52 4.26 -5.20
C VAL A 88 8.21 3.71 -6.45
N ASP A 89 7.81 4.17 -7.65
CA ASP A 89 8.44 3.75 -8.91
C ASP A 89 9.90 4.20 -9.01
N ARG A 90 10.22 5.38 -8.49
CA ARG A 90 11.59 5.90 -8.46
C ARG A 90 12.46 5.10 -7.50
N ARG A 91 11.92 4.77 -6.33
CA ARG A 91 12.58 3.92 -5.35
C ARG A 91 12.81 2.51 -5.89
N ALA A 92 11.83 1.94 -6.59
CA ALA A 92 11.99 0.66 -7.29
C ALA A 92 13.21 0.69 -8.23
N ARG A 93 13.33 1.72 -9.07
CA ARG A 93 14.47 1.87 -9.99
C ARG A 93 15.80 1.99 -9.26
N GLN A 94 15.85 2.75 -8.16
CA GLN A 94 17.06 2.85 -7.31
C GLN A 94 17.47 1.48 -6.74
N LEU A 95 16.50 0.62 -6.42
CA LEU A 95 16.71 -0.74 -5.96
C LEU A 95 16.95 -1.75 -7.12
N GLY A 96 17.09 -1.27 -8.35
CA GLY A 96 17.33 -2.11 -9.54
C GLY A 96 16.10 -2.87 -10.03
N LEU A 97 14.89 -2.47 -9.62
CA LEU A 97 13.62 -3.07 -10.03
C LEU A 97 12.96 -2.23 -11.13
N GLU A 98 12.43 -2.89 -12.16
CA GLU A 98 11.63 -2.23 -13.19
C GLU A 98 10.19 -2.01 -12.69
N PRO A 99 9.71 -0.75 -12.55
CA PRO A 99 8.41 -0.46 -11.93
C PRO A 99 7.21 -1.11 -12.62
N ALA A 100 7.29 -1.29 -13.95
CA ALA A 100 6.25 -1.96 -14.74
C ALA A 100 6.05 -3.44 -14.33
N THR A 101 7.00 -4.02 -13.60
CA THR A 101 6.94 -5.41 -13.13
C THR A 101 6.36 -5.54 -11.71
N LEU A 102 6.10 -4.43 -11.02
CA LEU A 102 5.49 -4.44 -9.70
C LEU A 102 3.99 -4.72 -9.80
N THR A 103 3.53 -5.68 -9.00
CA THR A 103 2.11 -5.98 -8.83
C THR A 103 1.46 -4.96 -7.87
N PRO A 104 0.13 -4.85 -7.85
CA PRO A 104 -0.55 -4.04 -6.84
C PRO A 104 -0.23 -4.47 -5.40
N LEU A 105 -0.01 -5.77 -5.13
CA LEU A 105 0.38 -6.21 -3.78
C LEU A 105 1.80 -5.76 -3.41
N ASP A 106 2.73 -5.74 -4.36
CA ASP A 106 4.09 -5.19 -4.15
C ASP A 106 4.05 -3.71 -3.75
N ARG A 107 3.00 -3.00 -4.14
CA ARG A 107 2.79 -1.59 -3.78
C ARG A 107 2.13 -1.46 -2.42
N LEU A 108 1.14 -2.29 -2.11
CA LEU A 108 0.49 -2.30 -0.79
C LEU A 108 1.47 -2.66 0.34
N VAL A 109 2.44 -3.56 0.12
CA VAL A 109 3.48 -3.83 1.13
C VAL A 109 4.38 -2.62 1.42
N CYS A 110 4.48 -1.67 0.49
CA CYS A 110 5.25 -0.44 0.70
C CYS A 110 4.46 0.61 1.48
N VAL A 111 3.13 0.55 1.43
CA VAL A 111 2.23 1.37 2.26
C VAL A 111 2.19 0.82 3.68
N GLY A 112 2.13 -0.51 3.83
CA GLY A 112 2.25 -1.16 5.13
C GLY A 112 1.13 -0.77 6.10
N ASN A 113 1.52 -0.23 7.26
CA ASN A 113 0.59 0.16 8.33
C ASN A 113 0.07 1.59 8.19
N ASP A 114 0.59 2.37 7.25
CA ASP A 114 0.25 3.79 7.08
C ASP A 114 -0.79 4.00 5.97
N ALA A 115 -1.61 2.98 5.70
CA ALA A 115 -2.64 3.10 4.68
C ALA A 115 -3.77 4.02 5.14
N ILE A 116 -4.46 4.61 4.16
CA ILE A 116 -5.60 5.49 4.44
C ILE A 116 -6.67 4.75 5.26
N GLY A 117 -7.09 5.37 6.36
CA GLY A 117 -8.12 4.84 7.25
C GLY A 117 -7.52 3.91 8.33
N ALA A 118 -8.16 2.77 8.55
CA ALA A 118 -7.73 1.78 9.52
C ALA A 118 -7.05 0.56 8.87
N LEU A 119 -6.92 0.51 7.54
CA LEU A 119 -6.36 -0.66 6.86
C LEU A 119 -4.85 -0.74 7.06
N SER A 120 -4.37 -1.95 7.32
CA SER A 120 -2.93 -2.27 7.41
C SER A 120 -2.61 -3.51 6.59
N TYR A 121 -1.39 -3.55 6.04
CA TYR A 121 -0.92 -4.60 5.15
C TYR A 121 0.37 -5.26 5.66
N SER A 122 0.36 -6.58 5.81
CA SER A 122 1.51 -7.34 6.31
C SER A 122 1.88 -8.51 5.37
N PRO A 123 3.17 -8.74 5.07
CA PRO A 123 4.34 -8.08 5.67
C PRO A 123 4.61 -6.69 5.11
N VAL A 124 5.10 -5.80 5.97
CA VAL A 124 5.56 -4.46 5.56
C VAL A 124 6.95 -4.57 4.95
N THR A 125 7.14 -3.96 3.78
CA THR A 125 8.48 -3.66 3.26
C THR A 125 8.79 -2.20 3.51
N ASN A 126 9.66 -1.91 4.47
CA ASN A 126 10.22 -0.58 4.57
C ASN A 126 11.21 -0.36 3.42
N VAL A 127 10.79 0.41 2.41
CA VAL A 127 11.63 0.79 1.27
C VAL A 127 12.32 2.13 1.50
N TRP A 128 11.90 2.90 2.49
CA TRP A 128 12.47 4.19 2.83
C TRP A 128 13.56 4.01 3.90
N GLU A 129 14.51 4.94 3.99
CA GLU A 129 15.48 4.90 5.09
C GLU A 129 14.79 5.48 6.34
N ASN A 130 15.24 5.13 7.54
CA ASN A 130 14.70 5.78 8.73
C ASN A 130 15.39 7.14 8.87
N THR A 131 14.81 8.18 8.28
CA THR A 131 15.05 9.55 8.75
C THR A 131 14.33 9.65 10.09
N GLY A 132 15.07 9.79 11.20
CA GLY A 132 14.51 9.70 12.56
C GLY A 132 13.24 10.53 12.82
N ASP A 133 12.57 10.23 13.93
CA ASP A 133 11.18 10.60 14.28
C ASP A 133 10.78 12.09 14.20
N THR A 134 11.72 13.01 13.95
CA THR A 134 11.45 14.44 13.81
C THR A 134 11.54 14.90 12.36
N LEU A 135 10.37 15.03 11.73
CA LEU A 135 10.22 15.69 10.44
C LEU A 135 10.49 17.20 10.59
N ASP A 136 11.60 17.68 10.04
CA ASP A 136 11.91 19.11 9.98
C ASP A 136 11.18 19.76 8.78
N LEU A 137 10.07 20.43 9.09
CA LEU A 137 9.26 21.14 8.09
C LEU A 137 10.02 22.29 7.41
N GLY A 138 10.98 22.92 8.10
CA GLY A 138 11.81 23.99 7.53
C GLY A 138 12.79 23.45 6.50
N LYS A 139 13.40 22.30 6.80
CA LYS A 139 14.21 21.56 5.83
C LYS A 139 13.38 21.11 4.63
N LEU A 140 12.21 20.52 4.86
CA LEU A 140 11.32 20.08 3.78
C LEU A 140 10.90 21.22 2.85
N ALA A 141 10.56 22.39 3.41
CA ALA A 141 10.21 23.57 2.63
C ALA A 141 11.41 24.09 1.80
N THR A 142 12.62 24.01 2.34
CA THR A 142 13.86 24.38 1.64
C THR A 142 14.14 23.41 0.49
N ASP A 143 14.08 22.11 0.76
CA ASP A 143 14.27 21.04 -0.23
C ASP A 143 13.25 21.14 -1.37
N ALA A 144 11.98 21.41 -1.04
CA ALA A 144 10.93 21.64 -2.04
C ALA A 144 11.20 22.88 -2.90
N ARG A 145 11.69 23.98 -2.31
CA ARG A 145 12.11 25.18 -3.05
C ARG A 145 13.27 24.88 -4.00
N LEU A 146 14.29 24.15 -3.55
CA LEU A 146 15.44 23.80 -4.38
C LEU A 146 15.05 22.96 -5.60
N VAL A 147 14.12 22.00 -5.42
CA VAL A 147 13.56 21.23 -6.54
C VAL A 147 12.75 22.11 -7.50
N LEU A 148 11.97 23.06 -6.96
CA LEU A 148 11.21 24.02 -7.76
C LEU A 148 12.12 24.99 -8.54
N GLU A 149 13.25 25.37 -7.95
CA GLU A 149 14.23 26.32 -8.49
C GLU A 149 15.27 25.66 -9.43
N GLY A 150 15.30 24.33 -9.52
CA GLY A 150 15.77 23.61 -10.71
C GLY A 150 16.93 22.63 -10.56
N ASP A 151 17.43 22.32 -9.35
CA ASP A 151 18.54 21.38 -9.19
C ASP A 151 18.06 20.01 -8.66
N VAL A 152 17.45 19.25 -9.56
CA VAL A 152 16.66 18.03 -9.27
C VAL A 152 17.54 16.79 -9.02
N SER A 153 18.87 16.92 -9.04
CA SER A 153 19.75 15.75 -8.99
C SER A 153 20.05 15.23 -7.57
N GLU A 154 20.04 16.08 -6.55
CA GLU A 154 20.48 15.69 -5.19
C GLU A 154 19.35 15.38 -4.20
N ILE A 155 18.10 15.81 -4.45
CA ILE A 155 17.06 15.89 -3.39
C ILE A 155 16.05 14.73 -3.41
N ILE A 156 16.16 13.85 -4.41
CA ILE A 156 15.22 12.73 -4.60
C ILE A 156 15.12 11.82 -3.36
N SER A 157 16.24 11.56 -2.67
CA SER A 157 16.22 10.72 -1.47
C SER A 157 15.52 11.39 -0.28
N ALA A 158 15.64 12.71 -0.10
CA ALA A 158 15.00 13.41 1.02
C ALA A 158 13.48 13.54 0.85
N LEU A 159 13.00 13.78 -0.38
CA LEU A 159 11.57 13.88 -0.65
C LEU A 159 10.82 12.55 -0.54
N GLY A 160 11.49 11.42 -0.81
CA GLY A 160 10.92 10.09 -0.58
C GLY A 160 10.59 9.79 0.89
N HIS A 161 11.13 10.56 1.84
CA HIS A 161 10.88 10.38 3.27
C HIS A 161 9.77 11.30 3.81
N ALA A 162 9.40 12.34 3.07
CA ALA A 162 8.47 13.37 3.53
C ALA A 162 7.16 13.42 2.72
N GLY A 163 7.11 12.75 1.57
CA GLY A 163 5.86 12.42 0.89
C GLY A 163 5.42 11.04 1.37
N GLY A 164 4.23 10.98 1.98
CA GLY A 164 3.64 9.78 2.58
C GLY A 164 3.52 8.56 1.66
#